data_AF-A0A1L3A3M9-F1
#
_entry.id   AF-A0A1L3A3M9-F1
#
_cell.length_a   1.000
_cell.length_b   1.000
_cell.length_c   1.000
_cell.angle_alpha   90.00
_cell.angle_beta   90.00
_cell.angle_gamma   90.00
#
_symmetry.space_group_name_H-M   'P 1'
#
loop_
_entity.id
_entity.type
_entity.pdbx_description
1 polymer ?
#
loop_
_entity_poly.entity_id
_entity_poly.type
_entity_poly.pdbx_seq_one_letter_code
_entity_poly.pdbx_strand_id
1 'polypeptide(L)'
;TYNTLEETSEAAISALESLAGLGPKDWAGFFSPSGVRVFATLCKRLPILQNVKKVSIGKTTSAAIEKELKAQAEAVAEKPNAEKLLQAIVQYDAAH
;
A
#
# COMPACT_ATOMS: atom_id res chain seq x y z
N THR A 1 15.00 -6.74 -0.20
CA THR A 1 14.37 -8.07 -0.14
C THR A 1 12.88 -7.90 -0.27
N TYR A 2 12.25 -8.53 -1.26
CA TYR A 2 10.79 -8.48 -1.42
C TYR A 2 10.20 -9.59 -0.55
N ASN A 3 9.31 -9.25 0.37
CA ASN A 3 8.64 -10.22 1.24
C ASN A 3 7.24 -10.50 0.69
N THR A 4 6.99 -11.73 0.26
CA THR A 4 5.65 -12.18 -0.15
C THR A 4 4.91 -12.67 1.09
N LEU A 5 3.74 -12.09 1.37
CA LEU A 5 2.86 -12.54 2.45
C LEU A 5 1.71 -13.33 1.81
N GLU A 6 1.75 -14.66 1.93
CA GLU A 6 0.61 -15.52 1.60
C GLU A 6 -0.40 -15.48 2.75
N GLU A 7 -1.54 -14.84 2.45
CA GLU A 7 -2.70 -14.70 3.34
C GLU A 7 -2.46 -13.84 4.61
N THR A 8 -3.55 -13.32 5.18
CA THR A 8 -3.54 -12.65 6.50
C THR A 8 -3.39 -13.69 7.63
N SER A 9 -2.45 -14.63 7.48
CA SER A 9 -2.12 -15.61 8.48
C SER A 9 -1.46 -14.91 9.68
N GLU A 10 -1.56 -15.51 10.87
CA GLU A 10 -0.88 -14.97 12.07
C GLU A 10 0.64 -14.86 11.87
N ALA A 11 1.23 -15.76 11.07
CA ALA A 11 2.64 -15.70 10.71
C ALA A 11 2.98 -14.46 9.87
N ALA A 12 2.15 -14.11 8.88
CA ALA A 12 2.34 -12.91 8.07
C ALA A 12 2.21 -11.62 8.90
N ILE A 13 1.30 -11.62 9.87
CA ILE A 13 1.08 -10.48 10.76
C ILE A 13 2.24 -10.33 11.73
N SER A 14 2.72 -11.42 12.33
CA SER A 14 3.91 -11.39 13.17
C SER A 14 5.16 -10.94 12.41
N ALA A 15 5.29 -11.34 11.13
CA ALA A 15 6.36 -10.84 10.27
C ALA A 15 6.27 -9.32 10.07
N LEU A 16 5.07 -8.78 9.79
CA LEU A 16 4.84 -7.34 9.68
C LEU A 16 5.10 -6.59 11.00
N GLU A 17 4.73 -7.16 12.15
CA GLU A 17 5.03 -6.60 13.47
C GLU A 17 6.53 -6.55 13.75
N SER A 18 7.28 -7.56 13.25
CA SER A 18 8.72 -7.64 13.40
C SER A 18 9.51 -6.71 12.46
N LEU A 19 8.85 -6.12 11.45
CA LEU A 19 9.47 -5.10 10.60
C LEU A 19 9.66 -3.81 11.39
N ALA A 20 10.75 -3.77 12.14
CA ALA A 20 11.20 -2.56 12.83
C ALA A 20 11.35 -1.42 11.81
N GLY A 21 10.66 -0.30 12.06
CA GLY A 21 10.81 0.93 11.28
C GLY A 21 9.75 1.16 10.20
N LEU A 22 8.75 0.29 10.06
CA LEU A 22 7.65 0.52 9.13
C LEU A 22 6.86 1.78 9.54
N GLY A 23 6.61 2.68 8.60
CA GLY A 23 6.04 3.98 8.92
C GLY A 23 5.82 4.91 7.71
N PRO A 24 5.80 6.24 7.92
CA PRO A 24 5.33 7.20 6.91
C PRO A 24 6.25 7.40 5.70
N LYS A 25 7.43 6.76 5.70
CA LYS A 25 8.35 6.76 4.56
C LYS A 25 8.19 5.52 3.68
N ASP A 26 7.45 4.52 4.15
CA ASP A 26 7.23 3.27 3.42
C ASP A 26 6.00 3.35 2.52
N TRP A 27 5.97 2.47 1.52
CA TRP A 27 4.91 2.42 0.52
C TRP A 27 4.13 1.10 0.58
N ALA A 28 2.81 1.21 0.45
CA ALA A 28 1.91 0.12 0.11
C ALA A 28 1.47 0.25 -1.35
N GLY A 29 1.82 -0.73 -2.17
CA GLY A 29 1.46 -0.78 -3.59
C GLY A 29 0.19 -1.58 -3.85
N PHE A 30 -0.80 -0.94 -4.48
CA PHE A 30 -2.10 -1.55 -4.75
C PHE A 30 -2.36 -1.76 -6.24
N PHE A 31 -2.54 -3.03 -6.61
CA PHE A 31 -2.83 -3.46 -7.98
C PHE A 31 -4.31 -3.75 -8.23
N SER A 32 -5.14 -3.75 -7.19
CA SER A 32 -6.58 -4.01 -7.31
C SER A 32 -7.37 -3.52 -6.08
N PRO A 33 -8.69 -3.32 -6.21
CA PRO A 33 -9.57 -3.05 -5.05
C PRO A 33 -9.57 -4.16 -3.99
N SER A 34 -9.36 -5.43 -4.39
CA SER A 34 -9.32 -6.54 -3.41
C SER A 34 -8.10 -6.44 -2.50
N GLY A 35 -6.93 -6.08 -3.03
CA GLY A 35 -5.73 -5.85 -2.22
C GLY A 35 -5.92 -4.72 -1.20
N VAL A 36 -6.63 -3.66 -1.57
CA VAL A 36 -6.96 -2.55 -0.65
C VAL A 36 -7.84 -3.03 0.51
N ARG A 37 -8.85 -3.88 0.27
CA ARG A 37 -9.72 -4.43 1.33
C ARG A 37 -8.97 -5.33 2.30
N VAL A 38 -8.04 -6.14 1.80
CA VAL A 38 -7.15 -6.95 2.64
C VAL A 38 -6.30 -6.05 3.52
N PHE A 39 -5.69 -5.01 2.93
CA PHE A 39 -4.88 -4.06 3.66
C PHE A 39 -5.67 -3.25 4.70
N ALA A 40 -6.93 -2.89 4.41
CA ALA A 40 -7.83 -2.25 5.37
C ALA A 40 -8.08 -3.13 6.59
N THR A 41 -8.18 -4.45 6.38
CA THR A 41 -8.30 -5.42 7.48
C THR A 41 -7.01 -5.49 8.29
N LEU A 42 -5.86 -5.47 7.63
CA LEU A 42 -4.56 -5.42 8.30
C LEU A 42 -4.38 -4.13 9.12
N CYS A 43 -4.81 -2.97 8.61
CA CYS A 43 -4.73 -1.69 9.34
C CYS A 43 -5.52 -1.67 10.66
N LYS A 44 -6.56 -2.50 10.80
CA LYS A 44 -7.29 -2.66 12.07
C LYS A 44 -6.48 -3.43 13.11
N ARG A 45 -5.62 -4.35 12.66
CA ARG A 45 -4.76 -5.16 13.53
C ARG A 45 -3.41 -4.48 13.79
N LEU A 46 -2.90 -3.77 12.80
CA LEU A 46 -1.60 -3.11 12.78
C LEU A 46 -1.79 -1.62 12.45
N PRO A 47 -2.09 -0.77 13.44
CA PRO A 47 -2.35 0.65 13.22
C PRO A 47 -1.19 1.39 12.53
N ILE A 48 0.05 0.91 12.67
CA ILE A 48 1.23 1.48 12.00
C ILE A 48 1.08 1.51 10.47
N LEU A 49 0.36 0.55 9.89
CA LEU A 49 0.09 0.48 8.45
C LEU A 49 -0.78 1.63 7.94
N GLN A 50 -1.51 2.33 8.81
CA GLN A 50 -2.31 3.48 8.40
C GLN A 50 -1.42 4.65 7.96
N ASN A 51 -0.19 4.71 8.46
CA ASN A 51 0.73 5.81 8.20
C ASN A 51 1.57 5.64 6.93
N VAL A 52 1.64 4.43 6.35
CA VAL A 52 2.43 4.21 5.13
C VAL A 52 1.79 4.92 3.94
N LYS A 53 2.59 5.39 2.99
CA LYS A 53 2.11 5.97 1.73
C LYS A 53 1.46 4.90 0.86
N LYS A 54 0.51 5.28 0.02
CA LYS A 54 -0.27 4.39 -0.84
C LYS A 54 -0.07 4.80 -2.29
N VAL A 55 0.35 3.83 -3.10
CA VAL A 55 0.38 3.98 -4.56
C VAL A 55 -0.68 3.08 -5.18
N SER A 56 -1.41 3.59 -6.17
CA SER A 56 -2.43 2.84 -6.89
C SER A 56 -2.07 2.64 -8.36
N ILE A 57 -2.37 1.46 -8.89
CA ILE A 57 -2.13 1.10 -10.30
C ILE A 57 -3.08 1.82 -11.29
N GLY A 58 -4.15 2.44 -10.77
CA GLY A 58 -5.14 3.16 -11.58
C GLY A 58 -6.41 3.53 -10.81
N LYS A 59 -7.30 4.28 -11.49
CA LYS A 59 -8.46 4.97 -10.91
C LYS A 59 -9.39 4.06 -10.08
N THR A 60 -9.67 2.85 -10.54
CA THR A 60 -10.54 1.90 -9.83
C THR A 60 -9.96 1.52 -8.46
N THR A 61 -8.64 1.36 -8.39
CA THR A 61 -7.94 1.06 -7.14
C THR A 61 -7.83 2.30 -6.25
N SER A 62 -7.62 3.49 -6.82
CA SER A 62 -7.65 4.76 -6.07
C SER A 62 -9.00 4.98 -5.38
N ALA A 63 -10.12 4.73 -6.07
CA ALA A 63 -11.46 4.82 -5.49
C ALA A 63 -11.66 3.83 -4.33
N ALA A 64 -11.05 2.65 -4.40
CA ALA A 64 -11.07 1.69 -3.29
C ALA A 64 -10.27 2.20 -2.08
N ILE A 65 -9.12 2.84 -2.30
CA ILE A 65 -8.31 3.44 -1.22
C ILE A 65 -9.13 4.51 -0.48
N GLU A 66 -9.80 5.39 -1.22
CA GLU A 66 -10.68 6.40 -0.64
C GLU A 66 -11.82 5.78 0.16
N LYS A 67 -12.49 4.77 -0.40
CA LYS A 67 -13.63 4.14 0.24
C LYS A 67 -13.25 3.36 1.50
N GLU A 68 -12.26 2.49 1.40
CA GLU A 68 -11.94 1.46 2.40
C GLU A 68 -10.95 1.97 3.45
N LEU A 69 -10.02 2.85 3.08
CA LEU A 69 -8.99 3.39 3.99
C LEU A 69 -9.28 4.84 4.43
N LYS A 70 -10.28 5.49 3.85
CA LYS A 70 -10.57 6.93 4.08
C LYS A 70 -9.34 7.81 3.83
N ALA A 71 -8.53 7.43 2.85
CA ALA A 71 -7.28 8.08 2.47
C ALA A 71 -7.24 8.35 0.96
N GLN A 72 -6.33 9.19 0.50
CA GLN A 72 -6.02 9.32 -0.92
C GLN A 72 -4.76 8.54 -1.25
N ALA A 73 -4.65 8.08 -2.50
CA ALA A 73 -3.38 7.56 -2.99
C ALA A 73 -2.43 8.73 -3.23
N GLU A 74 -1.29 8.73 -2.57
CA GLU A 74 -0.22 9.72 -2.74
C GLU A 74 0.32 9.68 -4.17
N ALA A 75 0.35 8.50 -4.79
CA ALA A 75 0.75 8.32 -6.18
C ALA A 75 -0.24 7.42 -6.96
N VAL A 76 -0.42 7.73 -8.24
CA VAL A 76 -1.26 6.96 -9.17
C VAL A 76 -0.48 6.70 -10.45
N ALA A 77 -0.38 5.44 -10.85
CA ALA A 77 0.28 5.05 -12.10
C ALA A 77 -0.49 5.59 -13.32
N GLU A 78 0.24 6.14 -14.29
CA GLU A 78 -0.32 6.62 -15.56
C GLU A 78 -0.90 5.47 -16.40
N LYS A 79 -0.28 4.29 -16.33
CA LYS A 79 -0.74 3.05 -16.98
C LYS A 79 -0.62 1.89 -16.00
N PRO A 80 -1.44 0.83 -16.14
CA PRO A 80 -1.49 -0.26 -15.19
C PRO A 80 -0.37 -1.28 -15.43
N ASN A 81 0.88 -0.86 -15.27
CA ASN A 81 2.04 -1.74 -15.30
C ASN A 81 3.04 -1.39 -14.19
N ALA A 82 3.97 -2.31 -13.91
CA ALA A 82 4.92 -2.16 -12.81
C ALA A 82 5.86 -0.95 -12.98
N GLU A 83 6.32 -0.70 -14.21
CA GLU A 83 7.22 0.41 -14.54
C GLU A 83 6.57 1.76 -14.21
N LYS A 84 5.32 1.95 -14.60
CA LYS A 84 4.56 3.17 -14.35
C LYS A 84 4.16 3.34 -12.89
N LEU A 85 3.93 2.24 -12.18
CA LEU A 85 3.72 2.29 -10.72
C LEU A 85 4.99 2.78 -10.01
N LEU A 86 6.16 2.22 -10.34
CA LEU A 86 7.43 2.64 -9.75
C LEU A 86 7.76 4.08 -10.12
N GLN A 87 7.53 4.48 -11.39
CA GLN A 87 7.73 5.86 -11.83
C GLN A 87 6.88 6.83 -11.00
N ALA A 88 5.63 6.50 -10.69
CA ALA A 88 4.76 7.35 -9.89
C ALA A 88 5.27 7.53 -8.46
N ILE A 89 5.81 6.47 -7.84
CA ILE A 89 6.45 6.53 -6.52
C ILE A 89 7.65 7.49 -6.54
N VAL A 90 8.57 7.28 -7.49
CA VAL A 90 9.80 8.09 -7.61
C VAL A 90 9.48 9.56 -7.84
N GLN A 91 8.49 9.87 -8.67
CA GLN A 91 8.06 11.24 -8.92
C GLN A 91 7.46 11.90 -7.68
N TYR A 92 6.65 11.17 -6.90
CA TYR A 92 6.08 11.69 -5.67
C TYR A 92 7.16 11.99 -4.62
N ASP A 93 8.08 11.04 -4.39
CA ASP A 93 9.16 11.19 -3.40
C ASP A 93 10.21 12.24 -3.82
N ALA A 94 10.36 12.52 -5.11
CA ALA A 94 11.20 13.64 -5.56
C ALA A 94 10.57 15.01 -5.31
N ALA A 95 9.24 15.07 -5.14
CA ALA A 95 8.48 16.30 -4.98
C ALA A 95 8.13 16.63 -3.52
N HIS A 96 8.30 15.70 -2.57
CA HIS A 96 7.91 15.83 -1.16
C HIS A 96 8.98 15.25 -0.23
#